data_AF-A0A7Y0EHN6-F1
#
_entry.id   AF-A0A7Y0EHN6-F1
#
_cell.length_a   1.000
_cell.length_b   1.000
_cell.length_c   1.000
_cell.angle_alpha   90.00
_cell.angle_beta   90.00
_cell.angle_gamma   90.00
#
_symmetry.space_group_name_H-M   'P 1'
#
loop_
_entity.id
_entity.type
_entity.pdbx_description
1 polymer ?
#
loop_
_entity_poly.entity_id
_entity_poly.type
_entity_poly.pdbx_seq_one_letter_code
_entity_poly.pdbx_strand_id
1 'polypeptide(L)' 'MKLYYEDEIEKQNYSVFQFENTKVFISKELKIKGNVTIYRKLKLPFMEPIFGVKGVDFY' A
#
# COMPACT_ATOMS: atom_id res chain seq x y z
N MET A 1 -13.74 -4.55 2.84
CA MET A 1 -12.31 -4.18 2.74
C MET A 1 -11.64 -4.74 3.98
N LYS A 2 -10.72 -5.70 3.82
CA LYS A 2 -10.08 -6.41 4.94
C LYS A 2 -8.88 -5.57 5.38
N LEU A 3 -8.87 -5.05 6.62
CA LEU A 3 -7.70 -4.40 7.20
C LEU A 3 -6.78 -5.47 7.76
N TYR A 4 -5.50 -5.40 7.41
CA TYR A 4 -4.46 -6.29 7.93
C TYR A 4 -3.57 -5.46 8.87
N TYR A 5 -3.39 -5.94 10.11
CA TYR A 5 -2.51 -5.31 11.09
C TYR A 5 -1.06 -5.78 10.88
N GLU A 6 -0.06 -4.98 11.27
CA GLU A 6 1.36 -5.27 11.04
C GLU A 6 1.80 -6.62 11.64
N ASP A 7 1.13 -7.08 12.70
CA ASP A 7 1.38 -8.35 13.37
C ASP A 7 0.86 -9.58 12.60
N GLU A 8 -0.12 -9.38 11.71
CA GLU A 8 -0.69 -10.43 10.85
C GLU A 8 -0.04 -10.50 9.46
N ILE A 9 0.80 -9.51 9.13
CA ILE A 9 1.49 -9.44 7.84
C ILE A 9 2.81 -10.19 7.98
N GLU A 10 2.94 -11.31 7.28
CA GLU A 10 4.24 -11.95 7.06
C GLU A 10 5.17 -10.98 6.32
N LYS A 11 5.99 -10.22 7.06
CA LYS A 11 6.90 -9.19 6.53
C LYS A 11 7.78 -9.68 5.39
N GLN A 12 8.06 -10.98 5.35
CA GLN A 12 8.79 -11.65 4.29
C GLN A 12 8.11 -11.57 2.91
N ASN A 13 6.77 -11.48 2.85
CA ASN A 13 6.00 -11.51 1.59
C ASN A 13 5.71 -10.11 1.03
N TYR A 14 6.04 -9.04 1.77
CA TYR A 14 5.70 -7.67 1.39
C TYR A 14 6.93 -6.78 1.31
N SER A 15 6.92 -5.88 0.34
CA SER A 15 7.77 -4.69 0.32
C SER A 15 7.06 -3.58 1.10
N VAL A 16 7.76 -3.01 2.08
CA VAL A 16 7.21 -1.96 2.96
C VAL A 16 7.73 -0.60 2.52
N PHE A 17 6.82 0.32 2.25
CA PHE A 17 7.10 1.72 1.93
C PHE A 17 6.50 2.61 2.99
N GLN A 18 7.13 3.74 3.27
CA GLN A 18 6.60 4.73 4.22
C GLN A 18 6.32 6.03 3.49
N PHE A 19 5.11 6.56 3.69
CA PHE A 19 4.69 7.87 3.24
C PHE A 19 4.13 8.63 4.44
N GLU A 20 4.80 9.71 4.85
CA GLU A 20 4.52 10.42 6.10
C GLU A 20 4.47 9.44 7.29
N ASN A 21 3.34 9.36 7.99
CA ASN A 21 3.09 8.46 9.11
C ASN A 21 2.33 7.18 8.69
N THR A 22 2.26 6.88 7.40
CA THR A 22 1.56 5.69 6.87
C THR A 22 2.57 4.69 6.31
N LYS A 23 2.50 3.43 6.79
CA LYS A 23 3.16 2.29 6.16
C LYS A 23 2.27 1.69 5.08
N VAL A 24 2.84 1.43 3.91
CA VAL A 24 2.18 0.79 2.78
C VAL A 24 2.89 -0.51 2.49
N PHE A 25 2.14 -1.61 2.55
CA PHE A 25 2.61 -2.96 2.32
C PHE A 25 2.19 -3.38 0.91
N ILE A 26 3.15 -3.65 0.03
CA ILE A 26 2.90 -4.11 -1.34
C ILE A 26 3.41 -5.54 -1.44
N SER A 27 2.55 -6.49 -1.85
CA SER A 27 2.95 -7.88 -2.03
C SER A 27 4.13 -7.99 -3.00
N LYS A 28 5.15 -8.78 -2.65
CA LYS A 28 6.30 -9.06 -3.53
C LYS A 28 5.92 -9.86 -4.77
N GLU A 29 4.74 -10.48 -4.79
CA GLU A 29 4.20 -11.14 -5.98
C GLU A 29 3.85 -10.14 -7.08
N LEU A 30 3.57 -8.87 -6.72
CA LEU A 30 3.35 -7.80 -7.67
C LEU A 30 4.68 -7.33 -8.23
N LYS A 31 4.85 -7.42 -9.56
CA LYS A 31 6.04 -6.84 -10.21
C LYS A 31 5.89 -5.33 -10.28
N ILE A 32 6.79 -4.65 -9.57
CA ILE A 32 6.99 -3.21 -9.69
C ILE A 32 7.82 -2.96 -10.95
N LYS A 33 7.22 -2.39 -12.00
CA LYS A 33 7.94 -1.91 -13.18
C LYS A 33 8.17 -0.41 -13.05
N GLY A 34 9.39 -0.03 -12.68
CA GLY A 34 9.78 1.38 -12.55
C GLY A 34 9.30 2.00 -11.22
N ASN A 35 8.85 3.26 -11.27
CA ASN A 35 8.48 4.02 -10.08
C ASN A 35 7.07 3.64 -9.61
N VAL A 36 6.93 3.31 -8.32
CA VAL A 36 5.62 3.17 -7.67
C VAL A 36 5.17 4.54 -7.18
N THR A 37 3.97 4.95 -7.59
CA THR A 37 3.34 6.15 -7.03
C THR A 37 2.29 5.73 -6.00
N ILE A 38 2.54 6.09 -4.75
CA ILE A 38 1.60 5.95 -3.64
C ILE A 38 0.97 7.33 -3.41
N TYR A 39 -0.35 7.39 -3.36
CA TYR A 39 -1.05 8.65 -3.10
C TYR A 39 -2.28 8.42 -2.21
N ARG A 40 -2.53 9.39 -1.34
CA ARG A 40 -3.76 9.43 -0.54
C ARG A 40 -4.86 10.01 -1.41
N LYS A 41 -5.96 9.27 -1.57
CA LYS A 41 -7.16 9.81 -2.23
C LYS A 41 -7.80 10.83 -1.28
N LEU A 42 -8.01 12.05 -1.78
CA LEU A 42 -8.77 13.07 -1.08
C LEU A 42 -10.18 12.54 -0.81
N LYS A 43 -10.63 12.71 0.43
CA LYS A 43 -11.96 12.29 0.89
C LYS A 43 -12.60 13.40 1.71
N LEU A 44 -13.91 13.27 1.85
CA LEU A 44 -14.70 14.03 2.80
C LEU A 44 -14.15 13.83 4.23
N PRO A 45 -14.28 14.84 5.11
CA PRO A 45 -13.90 14.71 6.51
C PRO A 45 -14.61 13.52 7.17
N PHE A 46 -13.97 12.91 8.18
CA PHE A 46 -14.45 11.74 8.96
C PHE A 46 -14.39 10.37 8.27
N MET A 47 -13.82 10.25 7.07
CA MET A 47 -13.58 8.94 6.44
C MET A 47 -12.15 8.46 6.66
N GLU A 48 -11.99 7.14 6.82
CA GLU A 48 -10.67 6.50 6.85
C GLU A 48 -9.89 6.79 5.56
N PRO A 49 -8.57 7.04 5.67
CA PRO A 49 -7.73 7.33 4.52
C PRO A 49 -7.70 6.13 3.55
N ILE A 50 -7.96 6.39 2.27
CA ILE A 50 -7.74 5.41 1.20
C ILE A 50 -6.46 5.76 0.48
N PHE A 51 -5.58 4.77 0.36
CA PHE A 51 -4.37 4.86 -0.43
C PHE A 51 -4.57 4.16 -1.77
N GLY A 52 -4.13 4.81 -2.84
CA GLY A 52 -4.01 4.22 -4.16
C GLY A 52 -2.55 3.95 -4.48
N VAL A 53 -2.30 2.86 -5.20
CA VAL A 53 -0.97 2.52 -5.74
C VAL A 53 -1.07 2.48 -7.27
N LYS A 54 -0.13 3.11 -7.95
CA LYS A 54 0.05 3.07 -9.42
C LYS A 54 1.46 2.56 -9.75
N GLY A 55 1.59 1.87 -10.89
CA GLY A 55 2.87 1.30 -11.35
C GLY A 55 3.12 -0.15 -10.90
N VAL A 56 2.08 -0.83 -10.44
CA VAL A 56 2.09 -2.28 -10.14
C VAL A 56 1.37 -3.02 -11.25
N ASP A 57 1.99 -4.09 -11.74
CA ASP A 57 1.48 -4.97 -12.80
C ASP A 57 1.10 -6.33 -12.19
N PHE A 58 -0.04 -6.88 -12.59
CA PHE A 58 -0.41 -8.26 -12.28
C PHE A 58 0.07 -9.15 -13.43
N TYR A 59 0.38 -10.41 -13.14
CA TYR A 59 0.65 -11.40 -14.20
C TYR A 59 -0.58 -11.64 -15.08
#